data_AF-A0A3B9RVT6-F1
#
_entry.id   AF-A0A3B9RVT6-F1
#
_cell.length_a   1.000
_cell.length_b   1.000
_cell.length_c   1.000
_cell.angle_alpha   90.00
_cell.angle_beta   90.00
_cell.angle_gamma   90.00
#
_symmetry.space_group_name_H-M   'P 1'
#
loop_
_entity.id
_entity.type
_entity.pdbx_description
1 polymer ?
#
loop_
_entity_poly.entity_id
_entity_poly.type
_entity_poly.pdbx_seq_one_letter_code
_entity_poly.pdbx_strand_id
1 'polypeptide(L)' 'ELSEEDKRVVTRARKIQRFLSQPFFVAEVFTGSPGKYVSLKDTIKGFQGILAGEYDDIPEQAFYMVGNIDEAVAKSKTL' A
#
# COMPACT_ATOMS: atom_id res chain seq x y z
N GLU A 1 3.13 27.38 0.12
CA GLU A 1 2.39 26.10 0.14
C GLU A 1 2.69 25.33 -1.15
N LEU A 2 2.59 24.00 -1.15
CA LEU A 2 2.81 23.17 -2.35
C LEU A 2 1.69 23.37 -3.39
N SER A 3 2.01 23.17 -4.67
CA SER A 3 1.00 23.15 -5.73
C SER A 3 0.09 21.92 -5.62
N GLU A 4 -1.07 21.94 -6.26
CA GLU A 4 -1.99 20.77 -6.28
C GLU A 4 -1.40 19.55 -7.01
N GLU A 5 -0.45 19.77 -7.91
CA GLU A 5 0.31 18.70 -8.54
C GLU A 5 1.34 18.11 -7.57
N ASP A 6 2.11 18.96 -6.88
CA ASP A 6 3.10 18.51 -5.89
C ASP A 6 2.44 17.78 -4.73
N LYS A 7 1.27 18.25 -4.28
CA LYS A 7 0.48 17.56 -3.24
C LYS A 7 0.11 16.15 -3.68
N ARG A 8 -0.32 15.96 -4.93
CA ARG A 8 -0.63 14.63 -5.49
C ARG A 8 0.59 13.73 -5.53
N VAL A 9 1.74 14.25 -5.95
CA VAL A 9 3.01 13.51 -5.92
C VAL A 9 3.37 13.08 -4.50
N VAL A 10 3.27 13.99 -3.52
CA VAL A 10 3.53 13.69 -2.11
C VAL A 10 2.59 12.60 -1.58
N THR A 11 1.29 12.70 -1.86
CA THR A 11 0.31 11.70 -1.43
C THR A 11 0.61 10.33 -2.02
N ARG A 12 0.92 10.24 -3.33
CA ARG A 12 1.28 8.95 -3.96
C ARG A 12 2.60 8.40 -3.44
N ALA A 13 3.60 9.25 -3.21
CA ALA A 13 4.88 8.85 -2.64
C ALA A 13 4.71 8.25 -1.23
N ARG A 14 3.85 8.84 -0.41
CA ARG A 14 3.52 8.32 0.93
C ARG A 14 2.79 6.99 0.87
N LYS A 15 1.85 6.81 -0.06
CA LYS A 15 1.20 5.50 -0.31
C LYS A 15 2.22 4.43 -0.71
N ILE A 16 3.12 4.75 -1.64
CA ILE A 16 4.22 3.86 -2.05
C ILE A 16 5.11 3.49 -0.86
N GLN A 17 5.53 4.48 -0.05
CA GLN A 17 6.34 4.24 1.14
C GLN A 17 5.66 3.25 2.10
N ARG A 18 4.34 3.38 2.29
CA ARG A 18 3.57 2.44 3.12
C ARG A 18 3.41 1.08 2.46
N PHE A 19 3.15 1.02 1.16
CA PHE A 19 2.95 -0.22 0.41
C PHE A 19 4.22 -1.08 0.30
N LEU A 20 5.40 -0.49 0.48
CA LEU A 20 6.67 -1.22 0.63
C LEU A 20 6.75 -2.01 1.95
N SER A 21 5.88 -1.72 2.92
CA SER A 21 5.79 -2.52 4.15
C SER A 21 4.99 -3.80 3.92
N GLN A 22 5.47 -4.91 4.46
CA GLN A 22 4.86 -6.22 4.29
C GLN A 22 4.96 -7.02 5.60
N PRO A 23 3.89 -7.73 6.02
CA PRO A 23 3.97 -8.65 7.14
C PRO A 23 4.83 -9.87 6.75
N PHE A 24 5.88 -10.13 7.53
CA PHE A 24 6.77 -11.26 7.32
C PHE A 24 6.37 -12.46 8.16
N PHE A 25 6.45 -13.67 7.58
CA PHE A 25 6.16 -14.93 8.29
C PHE A 25 6.99 -15.10 9.57
N VAL A 26 8.27 -14.72 9.53
CA VAL A 26 9.16 -14.79 10.71
C VAL A 26 8.82 -13.76 11.79
N ALA A 27 8.12 -12.69 11.43
CA ALA A 27 7.74 -11.62 12.33
C ALA A 27 6.33 -11.82 12.92
N GLU A 28 5.60 -12.84 12.49
CA GLU A 28 4.22 -13.12 12.92
C GLU A 28 4.12 -13.31 14.44
N VAL A 29 5.09 -14.00 15.04
CA VAL A 29 5.16 -14.23 16.50
C VAL A 29 5.34 -12.93 17.31
N PHE A 30 5.89 -11.87 16.71
CA PHE A 30 6.13 -10.59 17.37
C PHE A 30 5.06 -9.55 17.05
N THR A 31 4.49 -9.61 15.85
CA THR A 31 3.54 -8.59 15.34
C THR A 31 2.09 -9.03 15.44
N GLY A 32 1.81 -10.31 15.63
CA GLY A 32 0.47 -10.89 15.60
C GLY A 32 -0.21 -10.83 14.23
N SER A 33 0.50 -10.38 13.20
CA SER A 33 -0.02 -10.23 11.83
C SER A 33 0.48 -11.38 10.95
N PRO A 34 -0.42 -12.12 10.27
CA PRO A 34 -0.02 -13.27 9.48
C PRO A 34 0.87 -12.85 8.32
N GLY A 35 1.97 -13.58 8.14
CA GLY A 35 2.90 -13.34 7.05
C GLY A 35 2.23 -13.47 5.68
N LYS A 36 2.68 -12.67 4.72
CA LYS A 36 2.14 -12.68 3.35
C LYS A 36 3.24 -12.95 2.35
N TYR A 37 2.95 -13.76 1.35
CA TYR A 37 3.78 -13.90 0.16
C TYR A 37 3.13 -13.13 -0.99
N VAL A 38 3.91 -12.32 -1.69
CA VAL A 38 3.44 -11.48 -2.79
C VAL A 38 4.23 -11.86 -4.04
N SER A 39 3.53 -12.19 -5.12
CA SER A 39 4.21 -12.54 -6.38
C SER A 39 4.76 -11.29 -7.05
N LEU A 40 5.83 -11.43 -7.83
CA LEU A 40 6.40 -10.32 -8.61
C LEU A 40 5.34 -9.64 -9.50
N LYS A 41 4.44 -10.43 -10.09
CA LYS A 41 3.36 -9.93 -10.95
C LYS A 41 2.40 -9.04 -10.17
N ASP A 42 2.03 -9.45 -8.97
CA ASP A 42 1.11 -8.67 -8.12
C ASP A 42 1.77 -7.40 -7.59
N THR A 43 3.07 -7.48 -7.26
CA THR A 43 3.87 -6.31 -6.88
C THR A 43 3.88 -5.27 -8.00
N ILE A 44 4.25 -5.67 -9.22
CA ILE A 44 4.29 -4.76 -10.37
C ILE A 44 2.92 -4.13 -10.62
N LYS A 45 1.85 -4.93 -10.61
CA LYS A 45 0.48 -4.45 -10.81
C LYS A 45 0.07 -3.41 -9.75
N GLY A 46 0.36 -3.69 -8.47
CA GLY A 46 0.04 -2.77 -7.38
C GLY A 46 0.76 -1.43 -7.50
N PHE A 47 2.07 -1.45 -7.76
CA PHE A 47 2.86 -0.23 -7.96
C PHE A 47 2.42 0.57 -9.19
N GLN A 48 2.13 -0.10 -10.30
CA GLN A 48 1.64 0.55 -11.52
C GLN A 48 0.32 1.28 -11.28
N GLY A 49 -0.64 0.67 -10.58
CA GLY A 49 -1.92 1.32 -10.31
C GLY A 49 -1.80 2.51 -9.34
N ILE A 50 -0.90 2.45 -8.35
CA ILE A 50 -0.63 3.62 -7.48
C ILE A 50 -0.01 4.77 -8.29
N LEU A 51 0.93 4.47 -9.18
CA LEU A 51 1.56 5.48 -10.05
C LEU A 51 0.57 6.07 -11.06
N ALA A 52 -0.34 5.25 -11.60
CA ALA A 52 -1.41 5.68 -12.50
C ALA A 52 -2.50 6.51 -11.81
N GLY A 53 -2.59 6.46 -10.47
CA GLY A 53 -3.59 7.19 -9.68
C GLY A 53 -4.90 6.45 -9.47
N GLU A 54 -4.97 5.15 -9.80
CA GLU A 54 -6.17 4.32 -9.65
C GLU A 54 -6.63 4.20 -8.19
N TYR A 55 -5.72 4.46 -7.25
CA TYR A 55 -5.96 4.34 -5.81
C TYR A 55 -5.80 5.68 -5.07
N ASP A 56 -5.97 6.80 -5.76
CA ASP A 56 -5.82 8.14 -5.16
C ASP A 56 -6.86 8.42 -4.06
N ASP A 57 -8.06 7.84 -4.18
CA ASP A 57 -9.13 7.99 -3.18
C ASP A 57 -8.93 7.11 -1.93
N ILE A 58 -7.98 6.16 -1.98
CA ILE A 58 -7.72 5.24 -0.87
C ILE A 58 -6.84 5.93 0.20
N PRO A 59 -7.19 5.85 1.50
CA PRO A 59 -6.37 6.38 2.58
C PRO A 59 -4.97 5.75 2.64
N GLU A 60 -3.94 6.54 2.96
CA GLU A 60 -2.54 6.07 3.09
C GLU A 60 -2.39 4.89 4.07
N GLN A 61 -3.20 4.86 5.13
CA GLN A 61 -3.16 3.83 6.16
C GLN A 61 -3.59 2.44 5.64
N ALA A 62 -4.39 2.39 4.58
CA ALA A 62 -4.81 1.14 3.96
C ALA A 62 -3.64 0.42 3.28
N PHE A 63 -2.58 1.14 2.89
CA PHE A 63 -1.38 0.57 2.26
C PHE A 63 -0.34 0.06 3.27
N TYR A 64 -0.58 0.22 4.57
CA TYR A 64 0.39 -0.18 5.60
C TYR A 64 0.20 -1.64 6.01
N MET A 65 1.29 -2.42 6.04
CA MET A 65 1.32 -3.82 6.47
C MET A 65 0.27 -4.68 5.76
N VAL A 66 0.28 -4.63 4.43
CA VAL A 66 -0.59 -5.43 3.55
C VAL A 66 0.28 -6.28 2.62
N GLY A 67 -0.28 -7.34 2.06
CA GLY A 67 0.38 -8.15 1.05
C GLY A 67 0.32 -7.49 -0.34
N ASN A 68 -0.81 -7.64 -1.02
CA ASN A 68 -1.03 -7.12 -2.37
C ASN A 68 -1.98 -5.92 -2.37
N ILE A 69 -2.25 -5.39 -3.56
CA ILE A 69 -3.10 -4.22 -3.72
C ILE A 69 -4.57 -4.49 -3.36
N ASP A 70 -5.04 -5.72 -3.58
CA ASP A 70 -6.42 -6.11 -3.27
C ASP A 70 -6.66 -6.08 -1.74
N GLU A 71 -5.66 -6.46 -0.95
CA GLU A 71 -5.70 -6.33 0.51
C GLU A 71 -5.74 -4.86 0.96
N ALA A 72 -5.02 -3.96 0.27
CA ALA A 72 -5.11 -2.52 0.55
C ALA A 72 -6.52 -1.98 0.29
N VAL A 73 -7.13 -2.38 -0.83
CA VAL A 73 -8.51 -2.02 -1.19
C VAL A 73 -9.53 -2.63 -0.22
N ALA A 74 -9.30 -3.86 0.26
CA ALA A 74 -10.16 -4.47 1.25
C ALA A 74 -10.06 -3.74 2.60
N LYS A 75 -8.84 -3.42 3.04
CA LYS A 75 -8.57 -2.71 4.29
C LYS A 75 -9.15 -1.30 4.29
N SER A 76 -9.19 -0.62 3.14
CA SER A 76 -9.79 0.71 3.03
C SER A 76 -11.29 0.73 3.28
N LYS A 77 -11.99 -0.40 3.12
CA LYS A 77 -13.44 -0.50 3.41
C LYS A 77 -13.75 -0.64 4.90
N THR A 78 -12.74 -0.96 5.69
CA THR A 78 -12.85 -1.16 7.14
C THR A 78 -12.28 -0.01 7.97
N LEU A 79 -11.71 0.99 7.30
CA LEU A 79 -11.21 2.24 7.87
C LEU A 79 -12.27 3.33 7.75
#